data_AF-A0A9E6UVT5-F1
#
_entry.id   AF-A0A9E6UVT5-F1
#
_cell.length_a   1.000
_cell.length_b   1.000
_cell.length_c   1.000
_cell.angle_alpha   90.00
_cell.angle_beta   90.00
_cell.angle_gamma   90.00
#
_symmetry.space_group_name_H-M   'P 1'
#
loop_
_entity.id
_entity.type
_entity.pdbx_description
1 polymer ?
#
loop_
_entity_poly.entity_id
_entity_poly.type
_entity_poly.pdbx_seq_one_letter_code
_entity_poly.pdbx_strand_id
1 'polypeptide(L)'
;MSILEFLIAINGNAQLWSADNVFLGLLSSNPHDPNSINNLHGIYGSDWGVYSIRNSYGLYGSPYAVYSPYNTYCLNPPVVVYQGQPVLVVTRNPYFQTNGIPVIDPDFLLSVYAQLATSPQMLQSSTPMDRINESARNTMEYINNSTASIASLFH
;
A
#
# COMPACT_ATOMS: atom_id res chain seq x y z
N MET A 1 -15.15 -8.80 -4.69
CA MET A 1 -14.18 -7.78 -4.28
C MET A 1 -12.82 -8.20 -4.80
N SER A 2 -12.15 -7.33 -5.55
CA SER A 2 -10.78 -7.55 -6.04
C SER A 2 -9.76 -7.37 -4.90
N ILE A 3 -8.54 -7.86 -5.09
CA ILE A 3 -7.45 -7.64 -4.12
C ILE A 3 -7.15 -6.15 -3.94
N LEU A 4 -7.26 -5.34 -5.00
CA LEU A 4 -7.03 -3.91 -4.94
C LEU A 4 -8.08 -3.21 -4.07
N GLU A 5 -9.36 -3.49 -4.32
CA GLU A 5 -10.47 -2.97 -3.51
C GLU A 5 -10.31 -3.34 -2.04
N PHE A 6 -9.87 -4.57 -1.77
CA PHE A 6 -9.62 -5.04 -0.42
C PHE A 6 -8.51 -4.26 0.28
N LEU A 7 -7.36 -4.06 -0.38
CA LEU A 7 -6.23 -3.30 0.18
C LEU A 7 -6.60 -1.85 0.50
N ILE A 8 -7.42 -1.24 -0.35
CA ILE A 8 -7.97 0.11 -0.13
C ILE A 8 -8.87 0.10 1.12
N ALA A 9 -9.75 -0.88 1.25
CA ALA A 9 -10.69 -0.97 2.36
C ALA A 9 -10.00 -1.15 3.73
N ILE A 10 -8.84 -1.79 3.77
CA ILE A 10 -8.09 -2.05 5.02
C ILE A 10 -6.98 -1.02 5.30
N ASN A 11 -6.88 0.05 4.49
CA ASN A 11 -5.89 1.11 4.69
C ASN A 11 -5.98 1.73 6.09
N GLY A 12 -4.86 1.76 6.80
CA GLY A 12 -4.75 2.24 8.18
C GLY A 12 -5.29 1.29 9.25
N ASN A 13 -5.82 0.12 8.87
CA ASN A 13 -6.51 -0.80 9.78
C ASN A 13 -5.96 -2.24 9.77
N ALA A 14 -5.08 -2.57 8.81
CA ALA A 14 -4.38 -3.85 8.74
C ALA A 14 -2.91 -3.72 9.11
N GLN A 15 -2.33 -4.82 9.56
CA GLN A 15 -0.95 -4.89 10.06
C GLN A 15 -0.18 -5.97 9.32
N LEU A 16 1.10 -5.74 9.10
CA LEU A 16 2.04 -6.73 8.57
C LEU A 16 2.77 -7.38 9.74
N TRP A 17 2.80 -8.70 9.76
CA TRP A 17 3.46 -9.49 10.80
C TRP A 17 4.38 -10.54 10.16
N SER A 18 5.57 -10.71 10.71
CA SER A 18 6.46 -11.82 10.36
C SER A 18 6.01 -13.12 11.04
N ALA A 19 6.55 -14.25 10.57
CA ALA A 19 6.28 -15.55 11.16
C ALA A 19 6.87 -15.74 12.56
N ASP A 20 7.89 -14.96 12.94
CA ASP A 20 8.45 -14.92 14.30
C ASP A 20 7.69 -13.94 15.23
N ASN A 21 6.46 -13.56 14.85
CA ASN A 21 5.57 -12.67 15.61
C ASN A 21 6.13 -11.25 15.82
N VAL A 22 6.90 -10.74 14.86
CA VAL A 22 7.38 -9.36 14.86
C VAL A 22 6.45 -8.49 14.01
N PHE A 23 6.06 -7.35 14.57
CA PHE A 23 5.30 -6.34 13.84
C PHE A 23 6.20 -5.67 12.81
N LEU A 24 5.80 -5.69 11.54
CA LEU A 24 6.55 -5.14 10.41
C LEU A 24 5.95 -3.85 9.85
N GLY A 25 4.85 -3.37 10.44
CA GLY A 25 4.26 -2.08 10.12
C GLY A 25 2.75 -2.14 9.90
N LEU A 26 2.14 -0.96 9.93
CA LEU A 26 0.75 -0.72 9.60
C LEU A 26 0.62 -0.58 8.07
N LEU A 27 -0.33 -1.29 7.47
CA LEU A 27 -0.70 -1.12 6.06
C LEU A 27 -1.44 0.22 5.92
N SER A 28 -0.68 1.29 5.82
CA SER A 28 -1.14 2.67 5.79
C SER A 28 -0.48 3.42 4.65
N SER A 29 -1.26 4.22 3.92
CA SER A 29 -0.74 5.14 2.92
C SER A 29 -0.18 6.42 3.54
N ASN A 30 -0.47 6.72 4.82
CA ASN A 30 -0.01 7.93 5.48
C ASN A 30 1.53 7.90 5.63
N PRO A 31 2.29 8.80 4.96
CA PRO A 31 3.74 8.80 5.05
C PRO A 31 4.26 9.39 6.37
N HIS A 32 3.41 10.06 7.15
CA HIS A 32 3.77 10.70 8.42
C HIS A 32 3.46 9.83 9.64
N ASP A 33 2.73 8.73 9.47
CA ASP A 33 2.49 7.78 10.55
C ASP A 33 3.78 7.01 10.87
N PRO A 34 4.28 7.01 12.12
CA PRO A 34 5.52 6.33 12.48
C PRO A 34 5.46 4.81 12.29
N ASN A 35 4.27 4.21 12.31
CA ASN A 35 4.08 2.78 12.11
C ASN A 35 3.83 2.39 10.65
N SER A 36 3.60 3.36 9.77
CA SER A 36 3.22 3.11 8.38
C SER A 36 4.33 2.45 7.57
N ILE A 37 3.96 1.40 6.82
CA ILE A 37 4.84 0.83 5.79
C ILE A 37 5.13 1.81 4.64
N ASN A 38 4.41 2.92 4.54
CA ASN A 38 4.67 3.98 3.54
C ASN A 38 5.48 5.17 4.12
N ASN A 39 5.88 5.11 5.39
CA ASN A 39 6.80 6.09 5.96
C ASN A 39 8.24 5.75 5.57
N LEU A 40 8.73 6.35 4.49
CA LEU A 40 10.07 6.11 3.92
C LEU A 40 11.23 6.60 4.78
N HIS A 41 10.95 7.26 5.91
CA HIS A 41 11.94 7.66 6.91
C HIS A 41 11.81 6.85 8.22
N GLY A 42 10.79 6.00 8.33
CA GLY A 42 10.49 5.21 9.53
C GLY A 42 11.12 3.82 9.54
N ILE A 43 11.06 3.15 10.69
CA ILE A 43 11.67 1.83 10.89
C ILE A 43 10.93 0.68 10.16
N TYR A 44 9.69 0.92 9.73
CA TYR A 44 8.83 -0.05 9.04
C TYR A 44 8.67 0.19 7.54
N GLY A 45 8.93 1.41 7.06
CA GLY A 45 8.69 1.79 5.67
C GLY A 45 9.95 2.15 4.87
N SER A 46 11.06 2.47 5.53
CA SER A 46 12.31 2.92 4.87
C SER A 46 13.20 1.77 4.38
N ASP A 47 14.11 2.06 3.46
CA ASP A 47 15.11 1.10 2.95
C ASP A 47 16.18 0.71 3.98
N TRP A 48 16.21 1.41 5.12
CA TRP A 48 17.18 1.20 6.21
C TRP A 48 16.51 0.73 7.50
N GLY A 49 15.18 0.66 7.50
CA GLY A 49 14.39 0.29 8.67
C GLY A 49 14.66 -1.14 9.08
N VAL A 50 14.94 -1.37 10.37
CA VAL A 50 15.27 -2.70 10.88
C VAL A 50 14.10 -3.70 10.80
N TYR A 51 12.86 -3.20 10.76
CA TYR A 51 11.63 -3.98 10.60
C TYR A 51 10.97 -3.81 9.23
N SER A 52 11.61 -3.05 8.34
CA SER A 52 11.05 -2.74 7.02
C SER A 52 11.29 -3.89 6.06
N ILE A 53 10.25 -4.28 5.33
CA ILE A 53 10.40 -5.21 4.21
C ILE A 53 11.13 -4.59 3.03
N ARG A 54 11.28 -3.26 2.96
CA ARG A 54 12.11 -2.60 1.92
C ARG A 54 13.61 -2.70 2.19
N ASN A 55 14.01 -3.00 3.43
CA ASN A 55 15.43 -3.07 3.78
C ASN A 55 16.07 -4.36 3.24
N SER A 56 16.73 -4.23 2.09
CA SER A 56 17.38 -5.34 1.37
C SER A 56 18.57 -5.97 2.09
N TYR A 57 19.05 -5.34 3.17
CA TYR A 57 20.08 -5.88 4.07
C TYR A 57 19.49 -6.43 5.37
N GLY A 58 18.19 -6.23 5.62
CA GLY A 58 17.50 -6.60 6.85
C GLY A 58 16.89 -8.01 6.82
N LEU A 59 16.54 -8.50 7.99
CA LEU A 59 15.95 -9.84 8.18
C LEU A 59 14.58 -10.00 7.49
N TYR A 60 13.87 -8.90 7.24
CA TYR A 60 12.52 -8.90 6.69
C TYR A 60 12.46 -8.39 5.24
N GLY A 61 13.55 -7.84 4.69
CA GLY A 61 13.58 -7.31 3.32
C GLY A 61 14.66 -7.91 2.42
N SER A 62 15.66 -8.58 2.99
CA SER A 62 16.72 -9.20 2.21
C SER A 62 16.24 -10.41 1.41
N PRO A 63 16.61 -10.55 0.12
CA PRO A 63 16.24 -11.72 -0.69
C PRO A 63 16.84 -13.05 -0.18
N TYR A 64 17.73 -13.00 0.79
CA TYR A 64 18.35 -14.19 1.40
C TYR A 64 17.84 -14.48 2.81
N ALA A 65 17.06 -13.59 3.41
CA ALA A 65 16.61 -13.75 4.78
C ALA A 65 15.40 -14.68 4.90
N VAL A 66 15.31 -15.41 6.02
CA VAL A 66 14.31 -16.47 6.24
C VAL A 66 12.89 -15.96 6.47
N TYR A 67 12.73 -14.69 6.86
CA TYR A 67 11.44 -14.03 7.08
C TYR A 67 11.12 -12.98 6.01
N SER A 68 11.95 -12.88 4.97
CA SER A 68 11.73 -11.89 3.92
C SER A 68 10.70 -12.40 2.91
N PRO A 69 9.73 -11.56 2.50
CA PRO A 69 8.82 -11.90 1.41
C PRO A 69 9.56 -11.91 0.05
N TYR A 70 10.77 -11.35 -0.03
CA TYR A 70 11.59 -11.31 -1.25
C TYR A 70 12.44 -12.56 -1.47
N ASN A 71 12.60 -13.39 -0.44
CA ASN A 71 13.28 -14.67 -0.58
C ASN A 71 12.35 -15.67 -1.29
N THR A 72 12.74 -16.09 -2.49
CA THR A 72 11.96 -17.02 -3.33
C THR A 72 11.87 -18.43 -2.75
N TYR A 73 12.62 -18.74 -1.70
CA TYR A 73 12.58 -19.98 -0.95
C TYR A 73 12.09 -19.77 0.49
N CYS A 74 11.50 -18.61 0.80
CA CYS A 74 10.96 -18.31 2.11
C CYS A 74 9.90 -19.34 2.52
N LEU A 75 10.14 -20.01 3.65
CA LEU A 75 9.21 -20.99 4.24
C LEU A 75 8.27 -20.34 5.25
N ASN A 76 8.57 -19.12 5.68
CA ASN A 76 7.89 -18.43 6.76
C ASN A 76 7.62 -16.97 6.36
N PRO A 77 6.84 -16.74 5.29
CA PRO A 77 6.61 -15.39 4.78
C PRO A 77 5.77 -14.55 5.74
N PRO A 78 5.91 -13.22 5.69
CA PRO A 78 5.02 -12.32 6.41
C PRO A 78 3.56 -12.47 5.98
N VAL A 79 2.66 -12.15 6.91
CA VAL A 79 1.21 -12.17 6.70
C VAL A 79 0.59 -10.82 7.02
N VAL A 80 -0.43 -10.46 6.26
CA VAL A 80 -1.31 -9.35 6.59
C VAL A 80 -2.38 -9.84 7.54
N VAL A 81 -2.52 -9.15 8.66
CA VAL A 81 -3.55 -9.40 9.67
C VAL A 81 -4.53 -8.23 9.66
N TYR A 82 -5.82 -8.55 9.52
CA TYR A 82 -6.92 -7.61 9.59
C TYR A 82 -7.98 -8.14 10.54
N GLN A 83 -8.42 -7.31 11.49
CA GLN A 83 -9.36 -7.72 12.55
C GLN A 83 -8.90 -8.98 13.32
N GLY A 84 -7.59 -9.13 13.52
CA GLY A 84 -6.99 -10.27 14.23
C GLY A 84 -6.94 -11.57 13.42
N GLN A 85 -7.33 -11.56 12.14
CA GLN A 85 -7.28 -12.72 11.26
C GLN A 85 -6.23 -12.54 10.15
N PRO A 86 -5.44 -13.59 9.82
CA PRO A 86 -4.60 -13.58 8.64
C PRO A 86 -5.47 -13.52 7.37
N VAL A 87 -5.27 -12.50 6.56
CA VAL A 87 -6.07 -12.25 5.34
C VAL A 87 -5.26 -12.36 4.05
N LEU A 88 -3.94 -12.14 4.10
CA LEU A 88 -3.04 -12.27 2.96
C LEU A 88 -1.69 -12.84 3.38
N VAL A 89 -1.06 -13.59 2.49
CA VAL A 89 0.35 -13.98 2.60
C VAL A 89 1.17 -13.10 1.66
N VAL A 90 2.24 -12.48 2.16
CA VAL A 90 3.13 -11.63 1.37
C VAL A 90 4.37 -12.44 1.01
N THR A 91 4.52 -12.86 -0.25
CA THR A 91 5.65 -13.70 -0.65
C THR A 91 5.91 -13.68 -2.16
N ARG A 92 7.19 -13.81 -2.53
CA ARG A 92 7.65 -14.12 -3.89
C ARG A 92 7.92 -15.60 -4.12
N ASN A 93 7.82 -16.44 -3.10
CA ASN A 93 7.98 -17.88 -3.27
C ASN A 93 6.75 -18.46 -3.99
N PRO A 94 6.87 -18.89 -5.27
CA PRO A 94 5.72 -19.37 -6.04
C PRO A 94 5.24 -20.75 -5.59
N TYR A 95 6.00 -21.44 -4.75
CA TYR A 95 5.70 -22.77 -4.24
C TYR A 95 5.16 -22.76 -2.81
N PHE A 96 5.00 -21.59 -2.20
CA PHE A 96 4.52 -21.48 -0.83
C PHE A 96 3.05 -21.89 -0.73
N GLN A 97 2.75 -22.81 0.19
CA GLN A 97 1.40 -23.33 0.40
C GLN A 97 0.65 -22.46 1.42
N THR A 98 -0.43 -21.81 0.99
CA THR A 98 -1.16 -20.84 1.82
C THR A 98 -2.44 -21.34 2.44
N ASN A 99 -2.80 -22.61 2.21
CA ASN A 99 -4.07 -23.19 2.67
C ASN A 99 -5.31 -22.35 2.30
N GLY A 100 -5.29 -21.73 1.12
CA GLY A 100 -6.40 -20.92 0.59
C GLY A 100 -6.35 -19.43 0.92
N ILE A 101 -5.38 -18.98 1.73
CA ILE A 101 -5.15 -17.55 1.93
C ILE A 101 -4.56 -16.95 0.64
N PRO A 102 -5.08 -15.83 0.11
CA PRO A 102 -4.54 -15.22 -1.09
C PRO A 102 -3.09 -14.74 -0.90
N VAL A 103 -2.28 -14.86 -1.96
CA VAL A 103 -0.90 -14.38 -2.01
C VAL A 103 -0.85 -13.01 -2.65
N ILE A 104 0.03 -12.16 -2.14
CA ILE A 104 0.36 -10.86 -2.72
C ILE A 104 1.88 -10.70 -2.87
N ASP A 105 2.30 -10.17 -4.02
CA ASP A 105 3.70 -9.76 -4.22
C ASP A 105 4.02 -8.54 -3.34
N PRO A 106 5.16 -8.52 -2.63
CA PRO A 106 5.52 -7.41 -1.74
C PRO A 106 5.63 -6.07 -2.46
N ASP A 107 6.14 -6.01 -3.70
CA ASP A 107 6.23 -4.74 -4.44
C ASP A 107 4.84 -4.26 -4.87
N PHE A 108 3.94 -5.18 -5.25
CA PHE A 108 2.56 -4.81 -5.54
C PHE A 108 1.88 -4.20 -4.30
N LEU A 109 1.98 -4.85 -3.14
CA LEU A 109 1.46 -4.33 -1.87
C LEU A 109 2.00 -2.92 -1.58
N LEU A 110 3.32 -2.74 -1.63
CA LEU A 110 3.98 -1.47 -1.37
C LEU A 110 3.57 -0.38 -2.38
N SER A 111 3.42 -0.73 -3.65
CA SER A 111 3.03 0.21 -4.71
C SER A 111 1.60 0.73 -4.53
N VAL A 112 0.67 -0.11 -4.06
CA VAL A 112 -0.71 0.31 -3.76
C VAL A 112 -0.72 1.39 -2.68
N TYR A 113 -0.02 1.18 -1.56
CA TYR A 113 0.00 2.17 -0.49
C TYR A 113 0.78 3.44 -0.85
N ALA A 114 1.84 3.32 -1.66
CA ALA A 114 2.53 4.49 -2.21
C ALA A 114 1.61 5.31 -3.12
N GLN A 115 0.82 4.64 -3.98
CA GLN A 115 -0.12 5.31 -4.88
C GLN A 115 -1.31 5.95 -4.13
N LEU A 116 -1.81 5.30 -3.08
CA LEU A 116 -2.83 5.88 -2.21
C LEU A 116 -2.35 7.14 -1.47
N ALA A 117 -1.05 7.29 -1.26
CA ALA A 117 -0.47 8.46 -0.61
C ALA A 117 -0.37 9.66 -1.56
N THR A 118 -0.07 9.42 -2.84
CA THR A 118 0.09 10.46 -3.86
C THR A 118 -1.21 10.80 -4.57
N SER A 119 -2.22 9.93 -4.50
CA SER A 119 -3.50 10.11 -5.18
C SER A 119 -4.67 9.65 -4.28
N PRO A 120 -5.12 10.50 -3.33
CA PRO A 120 -6.30 10.22 -2.52
C PRO A 120 -7.56 9.96 -3.36
N GLN A 121 -7.60 10.42 -4.62
CA GLN A 121 -8.69 10.21 -5.58
C GLN A 121 -8.94 8.73 -5.92
N MET A 122 -7.97 7.84 -5.67
CA MET A 122 -8.17 6.38 -5.76
C MET A 122 -9.18 5.85 -4.72
N LEU A 123 -9.47 6.60 -3.65
CA LEU A 123 -10.56 6.28 -2.71
C LEU A 123 -11.95 6.67 -3.24
N GLN A 124 -12.05 7.57 -4.23
CA GLN A 124 -13.34 8.04 -4.78
C GLN A 124 -13.68 7.41 -6.13
N SER A 125 -12.68 7.01 -6.91
CA SER A 125 -12.85 6.65 -8.33
C SER A 125 -12.83 5.14 -8.60
N SER A 126 -13.48 4.37 -7.72
CA SER A 126 -13.46 2.90 -7.77
C SER A 126 -14.10 2.32 -9.03
N THR A 127 -14.97 3.06 -9.72
CA THR A 127 -15.54 2.64 -11.00
C THR A 127 -15.05 3.46 -12.19
N PRO A 128 -15.03 2.89 -13.41
CA PRO A 128 -14.74 3.65 -14.62
C PRO A 128 -15.63 4.89 -14.80
N MET A 129 -16.86 4.84 -14.29
CA MET A 129 -17.81 5.94 -14.36
C MET A 129 -17.45 7.06 -13.38
N ASP A 130 -16.95 6.74 -12.19
CA ASP A 130 -16.49 7.73 -11.22
C ASP A 130 -15.30 8.53 -11.76
N ARG A 131 -14.37 7.87 -12.49
CA ARG A 131 -13.27 8.55 -13.18
C ARG A 131 -13.76 9.53 -14.26
N ILE A 132 -14.79 9.16 -15.01
CA ILE A 132 -15.40 10.04 -16.03
C ILE A 132 -16.05 11.25 -15.35
N ASN A 133 -16.83 11.02 -14.29
CA ASN A 133 -17.50 12.07 -13.55
C ASN A 133 -16.51 13.05 -12.90
N GLU A 134 -15.40 12.56 -12.37
CA GLU A 134 -14.34 13.39 -11.80
C GLU A 134 -13.60 14.18 -12.88
N SER A 135 -13.28 13.56 -14.02
CA SER A 135 -12.66 14.28 -15.16
C SER A 135 -13.55 15.41 -15.68
N ALA A 136 -14.86 15.20 -15.73
CA ALA A 136 -15.83 16.21 -16.11
C ALA A 136 -15.90 17.34 -15.08
N ARG A 137 -15.85 17.03 -13.78
CA ARG A 137 -15.85 18.01 -12.70
C ARG A 137 -14.61 18.90 -12.73
N ASN A 138 -13.42 18.31 -12.88
CA ASN A 138 -12.15 19.06 -12.97
C ASN A 138 -12.13 19.97 -14.21
N THR A 139 -12.68 19.50 -15.34
CA THR A 139 -12.81 20.32 -16.56
C THR A 139 -13.73 21.52 -16.33
N MET A 140 -14.86 21.32 -15.66
CA MET A 140 -15.81 22.40 -15.31
C MET A 140 -15.18 23.42 -14.36
N GLU A 141 -14.39 22.97 -13.39
CA GLU A 141 -13.72 23.86 -12.44
C GLU A 141 -12.66 24.73 -13.13
N TYR A 142 -11.91 24.16 -14.08
CA TYR A 142 -10.98 24.93 -14.91
C TYR A 142 -11.69 25.99 -15.76
N ILE A 143 -12.86 25.67 -16.32
CA ILE A 143 -13.69 26.62 -17.08
C ILE A 143 -14.20 27.75 -16.17
N ASN A 144 -14.64 27.44 -14.95
CA ASN A 144 -15.11 28.44 -13.99
C ASN A 144 -13.97 29.35 -13.52
N ASN A 145 -12.78 28.81 -13.28
CA ASN A 145 -11.62 29.61 -12.86
C ASN A 145 -11.08 30.50 -13.99
N SER A 146 -11.11 30.01 -15.23
CA SER A 146 -10.73 30.81 -16.40
C SER A 146 -11.74 31.91 -16.69
N THR A 147 -13.04 31.64 -16.59
CA THR A 147 -14.08 32.68 -16.72
C THR A 147 -14.02 33.71 -15.60
N ALA A 148 -13.76 33.30 -14.36
CA ALA A 148 -13.54 34.22 -13.25
C ALA A 148 -12.28 35.10 -13.46
N SER A 149 -11.20 34.50 -13.97
CA SER A 149 -9.98 35.25 -14.32
C SER A 149 -10.25 36.27 -15.41
N ILE A 150 -10.96 35.89 -16.48
CA ILE A 150 -11.36 36.81 -17.56
C ILE A 150 -12.26 37.93 -17.02
N ALA A 151 -13.24 37.63 -16.16
CA ALA A 151 -14.13 38.62 -15.57
C ALA A 151 -13.38 39.64 -14.69
N SER A 152 -12.31 39.22 -14.01
CA SER A 152 -11.46 40.09 -13.18
C SER A 152 -10.55 41.05 -13.97
N LEU A 153 -10.33 40.81 -15.27
CA LEU A 153 -9.58 41.70 -16.17
C LEU A 153 -10.38 42.90 -16.68
N PHE A 154 -11.69 42.93 -16.45
CA PHE A 154 -12.60 43.99 -16.90
C PHE A 154 -13.10 44.91 -15.76
N HIS A 155 -12.41 44.93 -14.61
CA HIS A 155 -12.60 45.90 -13.52
C HIS A 155 -11.37 46.79 -13.35
#